data_AF-A0A7V3EM71-F1
#
_entry.id   AF-A0A7V3EM71-F1
#
_cell.length_a   1.000
_cell.length_b   1.000
_cell.length_c   1.000
_cell.angle_alpha   90.00
_cell.angle_beta   90.00
_cell.angle_gamma   90.00
#
_symmetry.space_group_name_H-M   'P 1'
#
loop_
_entity.id
_entity.type
_entity.pdbx_description
1 polymer ?
#
loop_
_entity_poly.entity_id
_entity_poly.type
_entity_poly.pdbx_seq_one_letter_code
_entity_poly.pdbx_strand_id
1 'polypeptide(L)'
;MRAYIAFMALSLLSLAGLFAGEGVVGRASVLVERYGSVPGGVVLESTAAGFEPLSSVAYDRKTNTFTLNGAATYACPVGGREFRDLLVALEKDDRVGVSLNREYGKYIYFGEFGRSSKLAETLVEADKFLTGVIFAIPEGIGDRKLPAGFQPRAPESRPTNIVGCVNFTNFRFAKKPGASQYVRAGFSMDVILMPVRKEKTAEGGHISDEESLKAGLIADEDRANAKRLEELKDEFTREVELVGRTVSYGEAAAFARLLRDSKLDLKALAKQF
;
A
#
# COMPACT_ATOMS: atom_id res chain seq x y z
N MET A 1 -18.38 -1.89 40.84
CA MET A 1 -17.11 -2.59 40.57
C MET A 1 -17.39 -3.72 39.59
N ARG A 2 -17.21 -3.46 38.29
CA ARG A 2 -17.28 -4.34 37.09
C ARG A 2 -17.91 -3.54 35.93
N ALA A 3 -17.06 -2.97 35.07
CA ALA A 3 -17.33 -2.58 33.68
C ALA A 3 -16.15 -1.75 33.15
N TYR A 4 -14.98 -2.36 32.92
CA TYR A 4 -13.86 -1.71 32.22
C TYR A 4 -12.91 -2.77 31.62
N ILE A 5 -13.45 -3.77 30.90
CA ILE A 5 -12.66 -4.69 30.08
C ILE A 5 -13.50 -5.02 28.83
N ALA A 6 -13.54 -4.10 27.87
CA ALA A 6 -14.14 -4.36 26.55
C ALA A 6 -13.59 -3.48 25.41
N PHE A 7 -12.49 -2.75 25.61
CA PHE A 7 -11.97 -1.82 24.58
C PHE A 7 -10.49 -2.02 24.20
N MET A 8 -9.85 -3.10 24.66
CA MET A 8 -8.47 -3.45 24.30
C MET A 8 -8.35 -4.92 23.86
N ALA A 9 -9.12 -5.31 22.84
CA ALA A 9 -8.97 -6.63 22.22
C ALA A 9 -9.35 -6.61 20.72
N LEU A 10 -9.05 -5.51 20.01
CA LEU A 10 -9.23 -5.42 18.55
C LEU A 10 -7.93 -5.08 17.81
N SER A 11 -6.77 -5.27 18.44
CA SER A 11 -5.46 -4.89 17.87
C SER A 11 -4.52 -6.06 17.57
N LEU A 12 -4.98 -7.32 17.63
CA LEU A 12 -4.08 -8.49 17.51
C LEU A 12 -4.69 -9.72 16.81
N LEU A 13 -5.64 -9.54 15.89
CA LEU A 13 -6.02 -10.61 14.97
C LEU A 13 -5.20 -10.50 13.69
N SER A 14 -4.16 -11.33 13.67
CA SER A 14 -3.44 -11.77 12.48
C SER A 14 -4.41 -11.95 11.30
N LEU A 15 -4.27 -11.09 10.28
CA LEU A 15 -4.91 -11.21 8.97
C LEU A 15 -4.34 -12.35 8.11
N ALA A 16 -3.55 -13.26 8.70
CA ALA A 16 -2.71 -14.21 7.97
C ALA A 16 -3.30 -15.63 7.81
N GLY A 17 -4.55 -15.87 8.16
CA GLY A 17 -5.11 -17.19 7.93
C GLY A 17 -6.56 -17.31 8.34
N LEU A 18 -7.46 -17.12 7.39
CA LEU A 18 -8.65 -17.94 7.18
C LEU A 18 -9.24 -17.53 5.82
N PHE A 19 -9.80 -18.51 5.10
CA PHE A 19 -10.60 -18.37 3.88
C PHE A 19 -9.87 -18.39 2.53
N ALA A 20 -9.60 -19.61 2.04
CA ALA A 20 -9.22 -19.90 0.67
C ALA A 20 -10.38 -19.81 -0.37
N GLY A 21 -11.50 -19.15 -0.01
CA GLY A 21 -12.64 -18.90 -0.91
C GLY A 21 -13.41 -17.62 -0.56
N GLU A 22 -13.49 -17.27 0.73
CA GLU A 22 -14.07 -15.99 1.21
C GLU A 22 -13.04 -14.84 1.30
N GLY A 23 -11.76 -15.13 1.00
CA GLY A 23 -10.65 -14.20 1.22
C GLY A 23 -10.57 -13.01 0.27
N VAL A 24 -11.18 -13.06 -0.93
CA VAL A 24 -11.17 -11.93 -1.89
C VAL A 24 -12.31 -10.96 -1.60
N VAL A 25 -13.53 -11.48 -1.38
CA VAL A 25 -14.72 -10.68 -1.04
C VAL A 25 -14.55 -9.98 0.31
N GLY A 26 -14.01 -10.69 1.33
CA GLY A 26 -13.74 -10.11 2.64
C GLY A 26 -12.63 -9.05 2.64
N ARG A 27 -11.61 -9.17 1.78
CA ARG A 27 -10.57 -8.14 1.64
C ARG A 27 -11.08 -6.90 0.91
N ALA A 28 -11.93 -7.09 -0.09
CA ALA A 28 -12.54 -6.01 -0.84
C ALA A 28 -13.50 -5.16 -0.01
N SER A 29 -14.35 -5.80 0.80
CA SER A 29 -15.29 -5.08 1.66
C SER A 29 -14.59 -4.19 2.69
N VAL A 30 -13.49 -4.68 3.28
CA VAL A 30 -12.65 -3.90 4.21
C VAL A 30 -12.05 -2.66 3.53
N LEU A 31 -11.58 -2.79 2.28
CA LEU A 31 -11.06 -1.65 1.54
C LEU A 31 -12.18 -0.66 1.16
N VAL A 32 -13.33 -1.13 0.72
CA VAL A 32 -14.47 -0.25 0.40
C VAL A 32 -14.93 0.53 1.63
N GLU A 33 -15.02 -0.12 2.79
CA GLU A 33 -15.37 0.55 4.04
C GLU A 33 -14.36 1.63 4.44
N ARG A 34 -13.05 1.33 4.30
CA ARG A 34 -11.97 2.25 4.65
C ARG A 34 -11.83 3.43 3.68
N TYR A 35 -12.04 3.20 2.39
CA TYR A 35 -11.82 4.18 1.33
C TYR A 35 -13.10 4.86 0.81
N GLY A 36 -14.27 4.40 1.26
CA GLY A 36 -15.59 4.89 0.84
C GLY A 36 -15.99 4.48 -0.59
N SER A 37 -15.12 3.79 -1.30
CA SER A 37 -15.32 3.28 -2.67
C SER A 37 -14.34 2.15 -2.95
N VAL A 38 -14.52 1.41 -4.05
CA VAL A 38 -13.54 0.42 -4.49
C VAL A 38 -12.28 1.16 -4.99
N PRO A 39 -11.12 1.03 -4.34
CA PRO A 39 -9.89 1.60 -4.87
C PRO A 39 -9.49 0.84 -6.14
N GLY A 40 -9.23 1.57 -7.24
CA GLY A 40 -8.78 1.01 -8.51
C GLY A 40 -7.33 1.37 -8.83
N GLY A 41 -6.47 1.46 -7.80
CA GLY A 41 -5.07 1.83 -7.96
C GLY A 41 -4.16 1.33 -6.85
N VAL A 42 -3.29 2.18 -6.31
CA VAL A 42 -2.28 1.78 -5.31
C VAL A 42 -2.64 2.31 -3.93
N VAL A 43 -2.56 1.44 -2.93
CA VAL A 43 -2.72 1.81 -1.51
C VAL A 43 -1.56 1.28 -0.66
N LEU A 44 -1.14 2.07 0.32
CA LEU A 44 -0.06 1.77 1.26
C LEU A 44 -0.63 1.62 2.67
N GLU A 45 -0.73 0.38 3.13
CA GLU A 45 -1.42 0.00 4.35
C GLU A 45 -0.49 -0.55 5.43
N SER A 46 -1.07 -0.83 6.60
CA SER A 46 -0.46 -1.41 7.80
C SER A 46 0.52 -0.52 8.57
N THR A 47 0.65 -0.84 9.85
CA THR A 47 1.69 -0.35 10.76
C THR A 47 2.89 -1.30 10.73
N ALA A 48 4.10 -0.77 10.86
CA ALA A 48 5.32 -1.56 10.90
C ALA A 48 5.31 -2.59 12.04
N ALA A 49 5.68 -3.83 11.73
CA ALA A 49 5.78 -4.93 12.68
C ALA A 49 7.23 -5.40 12.87
N GLY A 50 7.53 -6.02 14.01
CA GLY A 50 8.86 -6.59 14.31
C GLY A 50 9.85 -5.63 14.97
N PHE A 51 9.47 -4.37 15.18
CA PHE A 51 10.17 -3.48 16.09
C PHE A 51 9.87 -3.84 17.55
N GLU A 52 10.83 -3.59 18.43
CA GLU A 52 10.55 -3.53 19.87
C GLU A 52 9.63 -2.34 20.19
N PRO A 53 8.86 -2.39 21.31
CA PRO A 53 8.09 -1.24 21.75
C PRO A 53 8.95 0.03 21.84
N LEU A 54 8.50 1.10 21.19
CA LEU A 54 9.26 2.35 21.13
C LEU A 54 8.90 3.24 22.31
N SER A 55 9.92 3.65 23.07
CA SER A 55 9.80 4.65 24.14
C SER A 55 10.45 5.98 23.77
N SER A 56 11.39 5.98 22.82
CA SER A 56 12.04 7.18 22.32
C SER A 56 12.51 7.03 20.88
N VAL A 57 12.53 8.15 20.16
CA VAL A 57 13.05 8.25 18.80
C VAL A 57 13.82 9.57 18.65
N ALA A 58 14.98 9.52 18.01
CA ALA A 58 15.73 10.68 17.55
C ALA A 58 16.05 10.51 16.07
N TYR A 59 16.00 11.57 15.29
CA TYR A 59 16.30 11.54 13.86
C TYR A 59 17.58 12.32 13.56
N ASP A 60 18.52 11.67 12.88
CA ASP A 60 19.74 12.30 12.35
C ASP A 60 19.58 12.64 10.87
N ARG A 61 19.44 13.94 10.59
CA ARG A 61 19.35 14.50 9.23
C ARG A 61 20.53 14.14 8.34
N LYS A 62 21.75 14.05 8.89
CA LYS A 62 22.97 13.86 8.08
C LYS A 62 23.02 12.47 7.48
N THR A 63 22.53 11.48 8.22
CA THR A 63 22.57 10.07 7.85
C THR A 63 21.19 9.51 7.46
N ASN A 64 20.15 10.34 7.48
CA ASN A 64 18.75 9.94 7.22
C ASN A 64 18.32 8.73 8.07
N THR A 65 18.74 8.72 9.34
CA THR A 65 18.62 7.55 10.23
C THR A 65 17.90 7.91 11.52
N PHE A 66 17.04 7.02 11.98
CA PHE A 66 16.40 7.09 13.28
C PHE A 66 17.19 6.27 14.29
N THR A 67 17.45 6.85 15.47
CA THR A 67 17.88 6.13 16.67
C THR A 67 16.66 5.83 17.52
N LEU A 68 16.43 4.54 17.80
CA LEU A 68 15.29 3.99 18.49
C LEU A 68 15.72 3.49 19.87
N ASN A 69 14.98 3.87 20.91
CA ASN A 69 15.27 3.48 22.29
C ASN A 69 16.73 3.74 22.71
N GLY A 70 17.36 4.77 22.12
CA GLY A 70 18.73 5.19 22.40
C GLY A 70 19.85 4.33 21.80
N ALA A 71 19.56 3.18 21.18
CA ALA A 71 20.61 2.25 20.75
C ALA A 71 20.40 1.59 19.38
N ALA A 72 19.15 1.22 19.03
CA ALA A 72 18.87 0.61 17.75
C ALA A 72 18.77 1.68 16.66
N THR A 73 19.08 1.34 15.41
CA THR A 73 19.01 2.30 14.30
C THR A 73 18.11 1.80 13.17
N TYR A 74 17.48 2.72 12.45
CA TYR A 74 16.70 2.43 11.25
C TYR A 74 16.98 3.51 10.19
N ALA A 75 17.50 3.12 9.03
CA ALA A 75 17.74 4.04 7.94
C ALA A 75 16.44 4.26 7.15
N CYS A 76 16.01 5.51 7.03
CA CYS A 76 14.77 5.84 6.33
C CYS A 76 14.93 5.58 4.81
N PRO A 77 14.01 4.84 4.17
CA PRO A 77 14.14 4.47 2.75
C PRO A 77 13.73 5.61 1.80
N VAL A 78 13.23 6.72 2.32
CA VAL A 78 12.85 7.93 1.57
C VAL A 78 13.60 9.14 2.11
N GLY A 79 13.66 10.24 1.37
CA GLY A 79 14.33 11.44 1.83
C GLY A 79 13.64 12.04 3.07
N GLY A 80 14.40 12.64 3.98
CA GLY A 80 13.87 13.19 5.23
C GLY A 80 12.69 14.17 5.04
N ARG A 81 12.72 15.03 4.02
CA ARG A 81 11.58 15.91 3.71
C ARG A 81 10.32 15.13 3.32
N GLU A 82 10.48 14.06 2.54
CA GLU A 82 9.38 13.20 2.12
C GLU A 82 8.81 12.42 3.31
N PHE A 83 9.67 11.95 4.23
CA PHE A 83 9.23 11.32 5.47
C PHE A 83 8.47 12.29 6.38
N ARG A 84 8.94 13.54 6.50
CA ARG A 84 8.22 14.58 7.25
C ARG A 84 6.83 14.83 6.66
N ASP A 85 6.71 14.90 5.33
CA ASP A 85 5.43 15.12 4.68
C ASP A 85 4.48 13.92 4.90
N LEU A 86 5.01 12.68 4.93
CA LEU A 86 4.25 11.49 5.34
C LEU A 86 3.77 11.58 6.80
N LEU A 87 4.62 12.00 7.74
CA LEU A 87 4.23 12.17 9.15
C LEU A 87 3.05 13.15 9.29
N VAL A 88 3.13 14.30 8.61
CA VAL A 88 2.07 15.33 8.66
C VAL A 88 0.78 14.83 8.01
N ALA A 89 0.87 14.09 6.91
CA ALA A 89 -0.30 13.52 6.26
C ALA A 89 -1.00 12.48 7.14
N LEU A 90 -0.22 11.55 7.72
CA LEU A 90 -0.72 10.44 8.55
C LEU A 90 -1.25 10.88 9.92
N GLU A 91 -0.89 12.08 10.39
CA GLU A 91 -1.52 12.69 11.57
C GLU A 91 -2.97 13.12 11.28
N LYS A 92 -3.27 13.53 10.04
CA LYS A 92 -4.60 14.02 9.63
C LYS A 92 -5.49 12.92 9.09
N ASP A 93 -4.93 12.00 8.30
CA ASP A 93 -5.63 10.88 7.69
C ASP A 93 -4.67 9.70 7.57
N ASP A 94 -5.04 8.56 8.16
CA ASP A 94 -4.21 7.35 8.16
C ASP A 94 -4.08 6.70 6.78
N ARG A 95 -4.89 7.11 5.80
CA ARG A 95 -4.88 6.54 4.44
C ARG A 95 -3.74 7.12 3.62
N VAL A 96 -3.15 6.29 2.77
CA VAL A 96 -2.18 6.72 1.75
C VAL A 96 -2.41 5.89 0.49
N GLY A 97 -2.90 6.53 -0.57
CA GLY A 97 -3.11 5.84 -1.84
C GLY A 97 -3.62 6.75 -2.94
N VAL A 98 -3.67 6.20 -4.16
CA VAL A 98 -4.16 6.86 -5.36
C VAL A 98 -4.96 5.85 -6.19
N SER A 99 -6.05 6.30 -6.80
CA SER A 99 -6.78 5.56 -7.82
C SER A 99 -7.00 6.43 -9.04
N LEU A 100 -6.61 5.95 -10.22
CA LEU A 100 -6.92 6.60 -11.49
C LEU A 100 -8.37 6.33 -11.88
N ASN A 101 -9.18 7.38 -11.93
CA ASN A 101 -10.44 7.33 -12.65
C ASN A 101 -10.18 7.65 -14.13
N ARG A 102 -10.03 6.60 -14.94
CA ARG A 102 -9.72 6.68 -16.38
C ARG A 102 -10.80 7.38 -17.20
N GLU A 103 -12.07 7.24 -16.81
CA GLU A 103 -13.20 7.82 -17.52
C GLU A 103 -13.17 9.36 -17.49
N TYR A 104 -12.69 9.93 -16.38
CA TYR A 104 -12.61 11.38 -16.20
C TYR A 104 -11.17 11.92 -16.29
N GLY A 105 -10.17 11.06 -16.51
CA GLY A 105 -8.75 11.42 -16.52
C GLY A 105 -8.28 12.04 -15.20
N LYS A 106 -8.94 11.73 -14.08
CA LYS A 106 -8.69 12.33 -12.76
C LYS A 106 -8.22 11.29 -11.76
N TYR A 107 -7.33 11.70 -10.86
CA TYR A 107 -6.89 10.89 -9.75
C TYR A 107 -7.72 11.17 -8.50
N ILE A 108 -8.15 10.09 -7.84
CA ILE A 108 -8.67 10.13 -6.49
C ILE A 108 -7.47 9.87 -5.57
N TYR A 109 -7.22 10.80 -4.65
CA TYR A 109 -6.17 10.67 -3.64
C TYR A 109 -6.82 10.25 -2.33
N PHE A 110 -6.28 9.20 -1.72
CA PHE A 110 -6.72 8.74 -0.41
C PHE A 110 -5.69 9.13 0.63
N GLY A 111 -6.03 10.10 1.48
CA GLY A 111 -5.11 10.67 2.47
C GLY A 111 -4.86 12.17 2.28
N GLU A 112 -4.21 12.77 3.27
CA GLU A 112 -3.96 14.22 3.35
C GLU A 112 -2.50 14.58 3.01
N PHE A 113 -1.97 14.03 1.92
CA PHE A 113 -0.64 14.38 1.39
C PHE A 113 -0.72 15.32 0.19
N GLY A 114 0.34 16.10 -0.03
CA GLY A 114 0.39 17.08 -1.13
C GLY A 114 0.26 16.43 -2.50
N ARG A 115 -0.71 16.86 -3.31
CA ARG A 115 -0.99 16.27 -4.63
C ARG A 115 0.13 16.48 -5.67
N SER A 116 0.98 17.48 -5.46
CA SER A 116 2.21 17.75 -6.22
C SER A 116 3.47 17.24 -5.53
N SER A 117 3.34 16.36 -4.53
CA SER A 117 4.48 15.77 -3.85
C SER A 117 5.05 14.61 -4.66
N LYS A 118 6.33 14.31 -4.43
CA LYS A 118 6.99 13.13 -4.99
C LYS A 118 6.29 11.81 -4.65
N LEU A 119 5.68 11.72 -3.46
CA LEU A 119 4.84 10.59 -3.06
C LEU A 119 3.63 10.47 -3.99
N ALA A 120 2.89 11.57 -4.20
CA ALA A 120 1.72 11.59 -5.07
C ALA A 120 2.08 11.22 -6.51
N GLU A 121 3.15 11.79 -7.06
CA GLU A 121 3.67 11.47 -8.40
C GLU A 121 4.03 9.99 -8.52
N THR A 122 4.76 9.45 -7.54
CA THR A 122 5.16 8.04 -7.53
C THR A 122 3.95 7.11 -7.48
N LEU A 123 2.94 7.40 -6.63
CA LEU A 123 1.73 6.58 -6.53
C LEU A 123 0.89 6.64 -7.81
N VAL A 124 0.80 7.81 -8.44
CA VAL A 124 0.14 8.01 -9.73
C VAL A 124 0.81 7.17 -10.84
N GLU A 125 2.14 7.22 -10.91
CA GLU A 125 2.90 6.45 -11.89
C GLU A 125 2.82 4.95 -11.61
N ALA A 126 2.91 4.55 -10.33
CA ALA A 126 2.83 3.16 -9.91
C ALA A 126 1.45 2.57 -10.24
N ASP A 127 0.37 3.30 -10.00
CA ASP A 127 -0.98 2.89 -10.40
C ASP A 127 -1.06 2.65 -11.91
N LYS A 128 -0.66 3.64 -12.71
CA LYS A 128 -0.63 3.50 -14.19
C LYS A 128 0.15 2.26 -14.63
N PHE A 129 1.34 2.06 -14.07
CA PHE A 129 2.22 0.96 -14.42
C PHE A 129 1.66 -0.39 -14.00
N LEU A 130 1.28 -0.56 -12.73
CA LEU A 130 0.79 -1.82 -12.18
C LEU A 130 -0.55 -2.21 -12.80
N THR A 131 -1.45 -1.25 -13.00
CA THR A 131 -2.69 -1.46 -13.76
C THR A 131 -2.40 -1.83 -15.22
N GLY A 132 -1.35 -1.25 -15.81
CA GLY A 132 -0.85 -1.64 -17.13
C GLY A 132 -0.39 -3.09 -17.20
N VAL A 133 0.33 -3.56 -16.17
CA VAL A 133 0.73 -4.96 -16.05
C VAL A 133 -0.47 -5.88 -15.84
N ILE A 134 -1.39 -5.54 -14.93
CA ILE A 134 -2.55 -6.37 -14.60
C ILE A 134 -3.45 -6.59 -15.82
N PHE A 135 -3.73 -5.53 -16.56
CA PHE A 135 -4.69 -5.57 -17.69
C PHE A 135 -4.02 -5.65 -19.07
N ALA A 136 -2.71 -5.86 -19.11
CA ALA A 136 -1.88 -5.91 -20.32
C ALA A 136 -2.05 -4.69 -21.24
N ILE A 137 -1.99 -3.48 -20.66
CA ILE A 137 -2.14 -2.21 -21.38
C ILE A 137 -0.75 -1.65 -21.71
N PRO A 138 -0.35 -1.64 -23.00
CA PRO A 138 1.00 -1.24 -23.40
C PRO A 138 1.40 0.16 -22.93
N GLU A 139 0.49 1.14 -22.97
CA GLU A 139 0.77 2.52 -22.58
C GLU A 139 1.09 2.66 -21.09
N GLY A 140 0.55 1.76 -20.24
CA GLY A 140 0.86 1.73 -18.81
C GLY A 140 2.24 1.12 -18.53
N ILE A 141 2.61 0.08 -19.30
CA ILE A 141 3.89 -0.62 -19.14
C ILE A 141 5.04 0.23 -19.71
N GLY A 142 4.81 0.85 -20.87
CA GLY A 142 5.82 1.53 -21.68
C GLY A 142 6.89 0.54 -22.18
N ASP A 143 8.12 1.03 -22.35
CA ASP A 143 9.25 0.21 -22.83
C ASP A 143 9.94 -0.62 -21.72
N ARG A 144 9.31 -0.73 -20.54
CA ARG A 144 9.91 -1.41 -19.39
C ARG A 144 9.93 -2.92 -19.63
N LYS A 145 11.11 -3.52 -19.44
CA LYS A 145 11.23 -4.97 -19.36
C LYS A 145 10.68 -5.45 -18.02
N LEU A 146 9.70 -6.35 -18.07
CA LEU A 146 9.14 -6.92 -16.86
C LEU A 146 10.03 -8.07 -16.35
N PRO A 147 10.11 -8.25 -15.02
CA PRO A 147 10.96 -9.28 -14.42
C PRO A 147 10.67 -10.68 -14.95
N ALA A 148 11.71 -11.52 -14.95
CA ALA A 148 11.64 -12.91 -15.41
C ALA A 148 11.04 -13.10 -16.82
N GLY A 149 11.09 -12.07 -17.67
CA GLY A 149 10.52 -12.11 -19.02
C GLY A 149 8.98 -12.17 -19.02
N PHE A 150 8.33 -11.74 -17.94
CA PHE A 150 6.87 -11.76 -17.84
C PHE A 150 6.23 -10.92 -18.95
N GLN A 151 5.25 -11.51 -19.64
CA GLN A 151 4.45 -10.85 -20.67
C GLN A 151 2.98 -10.95 -20.27
N PRO A 152 2.35 -9.86 -19.79
CA PRO A 152 0.95 -9.89 -19.41
C PRO A 152 0.08 -10.08 -20.65
N ARG A 153 -1.02 -10.82 -20.48
CA ARG A 153 -1.95 -11.15 -21.57
C ARG A 153 -3.25 -10.39 -21.41
N ALA A 154 -3.75 -9.82 -22.50
CA ALA A 154 -5.08 -9.23 -22.52
C ALA A 154 -6.11 -10.33 -22.84
N PRO A 155 -7.26 -10.36 -22.14
CA PRO A 155 -8.35 -11.25 -22.54
C PRO A 155 -8.96 -10.78 -23.87
N GLU A 156 -9.49 -11.73 -24.67
CA GLU A 156 -10.20 -11.39 -25.92
C GLU A 156 -11.44 -10.52 -25.67
N SER A 157 -12.12 -10.74 -24.56
CA SER A 157 -13.22 -9.91 -24.09
C SER A 157 -13.29 -9.91 -22.57
N ARG A 158 -13.78 -8.81 -21.98
CA ARG A 158 -14.06 -8.74 -20.54
C ARG A 158 -15.57 -8.86 -20.31
N PRO A 159 -16.03 -9.81 -19.48
CA PRO A 159 -17.46 -10.02 -19.25
C PRO A 159 -18.10 -8.89 -18.41
N THR A 160 -17.28 -8.14 -17.67
CA THR A 160 -17.72 -7.00 -16.84
C THR A 160 -16.62 -5.96 -16.75
N ASN A 161 -16.95 -4.77 -16.24
CA ASN A 161 -15.95 -3.76 -15.91
C ASN A 161 -15.23 -4.19 -14.63
N ILE A 162 -13.91 -4.15 -14.64
CA ILE A 162 -13.10 -4.51 -13.49
C ILE A 162 -12.10 -3.40 -13.18
N VAL A 163 -11.74 -3.29 -11.91
CA VAL A 163 -10.61 -2.48 -11.45
C VAL A 163 -9.63 -3.36 -10.69
N GLY A 164 -8.36 -2.97 -10.73
CA GLY A 164 -7.29 -3.61 -9.97
C GLY A 164 -6.81 -2.67 -8.89
N CYS A 165 -6.72 -3.16 -7.65
CA CYS A 165 -6.07 -2.48 -6.55
C CYS A 165 -4.79 -3.21 -6.18
N VAL A 166 -3.67 -2.53 -6.13
CA VAL A 166 -2.43 -3.08 -5.55
C VAL A 166 -2.25 -2.52 -4.14
N ASN A 167 -2.37 -3.41 -3.16
CA ASN A 167 -2.24 -3.09 -1.76
C ASN A 167 -0.88 -3.53 -1.24
N PHE A 168 -0.06 -2.57 -0.82
CA PHE A 168 1.22 -2.82 -0.16
C PHE A 168 0.99 -2.81 1.35
N THR A 169 1.24 -3.93 2.02
CA THR A 169 0.89 -4.11 3.43
C THR A 169 1.87 -5.04 4.17
N ASN A 170 1.61 -5.31 5.45
CA ASN A 170 2.35 -6.24 6.30
C ASN A 170 3.88 -6.00 6.30
N PHE A 171 4.30 -4.74 6.38
CA PHE A 171 5.72 -4.39 6.45
C PHE A 171 6.33 -4.91 7.76
N ARG A 172 7.23 -5.89 7.63
CA ARG A 172 7.94 -6.54 8.74
C ARG A 172 9.40 -6.11 8.75
N PHE A 173 9.92 -5.93 9.96
CA PHE A 173 11.28 -5.48 10.20
C PHE A 173 11.99 -6.44 11.14
N ALA A 174 13.30 -6.54 10.99
CA ALA A 174 14.16 -7.33 11.86
C ALA A 174 15.51 -6.64 12.02
N LYS A 175 16.19 -6.90 13.14
CA LYS A 175 17.58 -6.50 13.31
C LYS A 175 18.48 -7.34 12.41
N LYS A 176 19.46 -6.72 11.76
CA LYS A 176 20.53 -7.44 11.07
C LYS A 176 21.28 -8.34 12.07
N PRO A 177 21.63 -9.59 11.70
CA PRO A 177 22.45 -10.44 12.57
C PRO A 177 23.72 -9.73 13.01
N GLY A 178 23.96 -9.67 14.32
CA GLY A 178 25.15 -9.03 14.90
C GLY A 178 25.17 -7.49 14.86
N ALA A 179 24.08 -6.82 14.50
CA ALA A 179 23.99 -5.37 14.50
C ALA A 179 22.69 -4.85 15.13
N SER A 180 22.74 -3.65 15.71
CA SER A 180 21.57 -2.96 16.27
C SER A 180 20.74 -2.24 15.20
N GLN A 181 20.95 -2.53 13.92
CA GLN A 181 20.25 -1.88 12.80
C GLN A 181 19.04 -2.71 12.37
N TYR A 182 17.86 -2.09 12.39
CA TYR A 182 16.66 -2.59 11.76
C TYR A 182 16.69 -2.43 10.25
N VAL A 183 16.19 -3.45 9.55
CA VAL A 183 15.92 -3.44 8.12
C VAL A 183 14.56 -4.07 7.84
N ARG A 184 13.95 -3.70 6.71
CA ARG A 184 12.77 -4.40 6.21
C ARG A 184 13.14 -5.87 5.92
N ALA A 185 12.46 -6.77 6.61
CA ALA A 185 12.56 -8.21 6.46
C ALA A 185 11.51 -8.76 5.47
N GLY A 186 10.41 -8.04 5.26
CA GLY A 186 9.39 -8.45 4.30
C GLY A 186 8.22 -7.48 4.22
N PHE A 187 7.35 -7.73 3.25
CA PHE A 187 6.08 -7.04 3.02
C PHE A 187 5.17 -7.96 2.17
N SER A 188 3.90 -7.60 2.09
CA SER A 188 2.92 -8.19 1.19
C SER A 188 2.60 -7.19 0.07
N MET A 189 2.41 -7.72 -1.14
CA MET A 189 1.85 -7.00 -2.26
C MET A 189 0.67 -7.83 -2.74
N ASP A 190 -0.54 -7.39 -2.40
CA ASP A 190 -1.79 -8.08 -2.74
C ASP A 190 -2.46 -7.33 -3.91
N VAL A 191 -2.90 -8.07 -4.92
CA VAL A 191 -3.63 -7.54 -6.07
C VAL A 191 -5.08 -7.97 -5.98
N ILE A 192 -5.97 -6.99 -5.82
CA ILE A 192 -7.41 -7.21 -5.67
C ILE A 192 -8.08 -6.79 -6.97
N LEU A 193 -8.68 -7.77 -7.67
CA LEU A 193 -9.50 -7.52 -8.85
C LEU A 193 -10.97 -7.44 -8.42
N MET A 194 -11.64 -6.36 -8.78
CA MET A 194 -13.01 -6.09 -8.37
C MET A 194 -13.88 -5.73 -9.57
N PRO A 195 -14.94 -6.49 -9.85
CA PRO A 195 -16.01 -6.04 -10.73
C PRO A 195 -16.65 -4.78 -10.19
N VAL A 196 -16.88 -3.82 -11.08
CA VAL A 196 -17.44 -2.52 -10.75
C VAL A 196 -18.58 -2.17 -11.68
N ARG A 197 -19.53 -1.41 -11.16
CA ARG A 197 -20.62 -0.88 -11.96
C ARG A 197 -20.12 0.27 -12.84
N LYS A 198 -20.93 0.64 -13.84
CA LYS A 198 -20.65 1.83 -14.67
C LYS A 198 -20.82 3.11 -13.85
N GLU A 199 -21.81 3.11 -12.96
CA GLU A 199 -22.08 4.19 -12.02
C GLU A 199 -20.89 4.43 -11.08
N LYS A 200 -20.72 5.70 -10.70
CA LYS A 200 -19.68 6.17 -9.78
C LYS A 200 -20.31 6.76 -8.52
N THR A 201 -19.53 6.87 -7.45
CA THR A 201 -19.91 7.71 -6.30
C THR A 201 -19.92 9.19 -6.70
N ALA A 202 -20.46 10.07 -5.86
CA ALA A 202 -20.50 11.51 -6.13
C ALA A 202 -19.11 12.13 -6.33
N GLU A 203 -18.10 11.54 -5.71
CA GLU A 203 -16.69 11.91 -5.77
C GLU A 203 -15.95 11.27 -6.95
N GLY A 204 -16.65 10.45 -7.75
CA GLY A 204 -16.10 9.71 -8.87
C GLY A 204 -15.49 8.37 -8.50
N GLY A 205 -15.69 7.87 -7.28
CA GLY A 205 -15.20 6.56 -6.84
C GLY A 205 -15.91 5.39 -7.52
N HIS A 206 -15.29 4.22 -7.54
CA HIS A 206 -15.90 3.01 -8.12
C HIS A 206 -16.89 2.36 -7.14
N ILE A 207 -18.00 1.84 -7.68
CA ILE A 207 -19.01 1.10 -6.93
C ILE A 207 -18.88 -0.39 -7.28
N SER A 208 -18.84 -1.26 -6.27
CA SER A 208 -18.75 -2.71 -6.44
C SER A 208 -19.95 -3.27 -7.22
N ASP A 209 -19.67 -4.18 -8.15
CA ASP A 209 -20.67 -5.04 -8.77
C ASP A 209 -20.68 -6.41 -8.08
N GLU A 210 -21.43 -6.48 -6.98
CA GLU A 210 -21.59 -7.69 -6.16
C GLU A 210 -22.14 -8.89 -6.93
N GLU A 211 -22.95 -8.67 -7.96
CA GLU A 211 -23.51 -9.76 -8.77
C GLU A 211 -22.42 -10.37 -9.64
N SER A 212 -21.68 -9.54 -10.38
CA SER A 212 -20.53 -9.97 -11.17
C SER A 212 -19.43 -10.61 -10.30
N LEU A 213 -19.20 -10.08 -9.10
CA LEU A 213 -18.23 -10.63 -8.15
C LEU A 213 -18.63 -12.04 -7.69
N LYS A 214 -19.90 -12.23 -7.27
CA LYS A 214 -20.43 -13.54 -6.85
C LYS A 214 -20.45 -14.55 -7.99
N ALA A 215 -20.74 -14.10 -9.21
CA ALA A 215 -20.69 -14.93 -10.41
C ALA A 215 -19.26 -15.21 -10.89
N GLY A 216 -18.23 -14.62 -10.27
CA GLY A 216 -16.84 -14.87 -10.60
C GLY A 216 -16.39 -14.27 -11.94
N LEU A 217 -17.11 -13.27 -12.46
CA LEU A 217 -16.94 -12.69 -13.79
C LEU A 217 -15.68 -11.82 -13.90
N ILE A 218 -14.49 -12.42 -13.78
CA ILE A 218 -13.20 -11.79 -14.03
C ILE A 218 -12.44 -12.73 -14.95
N ALA A 219 -11.91 -12.21 -16.06
CA ALA A 219 -11.19 -12.99 -17.05
C ALA A 219 -9.96 -13.68 -16.44
N ASP A 220 -9.68 -14.90 -16.91
CA ASP A 220 -8.58 -15.72 -16.40
C ASP A 220 -7.22 -15.07 -16.65
N GLU A 221 -7.06 -14.34 -17.75
CA GLU A 221 -5.84 -13.59 -18.06
C GLU A 221 -5.57 -12.49 -17.04
N ASP A 222 -6.60 -11.71 -16.66
CA ASP A 222 -6.45 -10.64 -15.67
C ASP A 222 -6.09 -11.24 -14.29
N ARG A 223 -6.71 -12.37 -13.91
CA ARG A 223 -6.37 -13.12 -12.69
C ARG A 223 -4.94 -13.67 -12.73
N ALA A 224 -4.54 -14.24 -13.86
CA ALA A 224 -3.20 -14.80 -14.05
C ALA A 224 -2.13 -13.70 -13.99
N ASN A 225 -2.38 -12.54 -14.61
CA ASN A 225 -1.47 -11.40 -14.55
C ASN A 225 -1.34 -10.86 -13.13
N ALA A 226 -2.46 -10.68 -12.42
CA ALA A 226 -2.49 -10.25 -11.03
C ALA A 226 -1.69 -11.21 -10.12
N LYS A 227 -1.98 -12.51 -10.21
CA LYS A 227 -1.26 -13.54 -9.46
C LYS A 227 0.24 -13.53 -9.77
N ARG A 228 0.60 -13.39 -11.06
CA ARG A 228 2.00 -13.38 -11.46
C ARG A 228 2.74 -12.15 -10.93
N LEU A 229 2.08 -11.01 -10.87
CA LEU A 229 2.59 -9.79 -10.26
C LEU A 229 2.88 -10.00 -8.76
N GLU A 230 1.96 -10.64 -8.02
CA GLU A 230 2.18 -11.00 -6.60
C GLU A 230 3.35 -11.98 -6.41
N GLU A 231 3.43 -13.04 -7.24
CA GLU A 231 4.50 -14.03 -7.20
C GLU A 231 5.89 -13.43 -7.44
N LEU A 232 5.97 -12.42 -8.31
CA LEU A 232 7.21 -11.73 -8.69
C LEU A 232 7.46 -10.44 -7.89
N LYS A 233 6.77 -10.23 -6.76
CA LYS A 233 6.82 -8.96 -6.01
C LYS A 233 8.25 -8.52 -5.68
N ASP A 234 9.14 -9.46 -5.34
CA ASP A 234 10.49 -9.14 -4.89
C ASP A 234 11.38 -8.77 -6.09
N GLU A 235 11.23 -9.46 -7.22
CA GLU A 235 11.87 -9.11 -8.48
C GLU A 235 11.38 -7.76 -9.01
N PHE A 236 10.07 -7.50 -9.01
CA PHE A 236 9.51 -6.20 -9.38
C PHE A 236 10.07 -5.08 -8.51
N THR A 237 10.13 -5.29 -7.19
CA THR A 237 10.70 -4.32 -6.25
C THR A 237 12.18 -4.03 -6.52
N ARG A 238 12.94 -5.05 -6.93
CA ARG A 238 14.39 -4.95 -7.17
C ARG A 238 14.73 -4.39 -8.56
N GLU A 239 13.98 -4.77 -9.58
CA GLU A 239 14.31 -4.55 -10.99
C GLU A 239 13.53 -3.40 -11.61
N VAL A 240 12.37 -3.02 -11.05
CA VAL A 240 11.56 -1.90 -11.51
C VAL A 240 11.60 -0.77 -10.48
N GLU A 241 12.42 0.26 -10.74
CA GLU A 241 12.68 1.38 -9.83
C GLU A 241 11.39 2.00 -9.25
N LEU A 242 10.37 2.19 -10.09
CA LEU A 242 9.07 2.73 -9.70
C LEU A 242 8.38 1.88 -8.62
N VAL A 243 8.42 0.54 -8.75
CA VAL A 243 7.84 -0.37 -7.75
C VAL A 243 8.70 -0.37 -6.49
N GLY A 244 10.03 -0.41 -6.64
CA GLY A 244 10.96 -0.28 -5.51
C GLY A 244 10.71 0.97 -4.68
N ARG A 245 10.55 2.11 -5.34
CA ARG A 245 10.25 3.39 -4.69
C ARG A 245 8.87 3.42 -4.03
N THR A 246 7.87 2.80 -4.66
CA THR A 246 6.53 2.64 -4.05
C THR A 246 6.59 1.83 -2.77
N VAL A 247 7.36 0.74 -2.77
CA VAL A 247 7.63 -0.08 -1.56
C VAL A 247 8.38 0.73 -0.50
N SER A 248 9.36 1.57 -0.88
CA SER A 248 10.04 2.48 0.05
C SER A 248 9.08 3.46 0.73
N TYR A 249 8.12 4.03 0.01
CA TYR A 249 7.08 4.86 0.62
C TYR A 249 6.16 4.04 1.53
N GLY A 250 5.80 2.80 1.15
CA GLY A 250 4.99 1.93 2.01
C GLY A 250 5.70 1.57 3.30
N GLU A 251 7.00 1.27 3.23
CA GLU A 251 7.86 1.01 4.37
C GLU A 251 7.95 2.23 5.30
N ALA A 252 8.17 3.42 4.71
CA ALA A 252 8.18 4.68 5.44
C ALA A 252 6.83 5.00 6.10
N ALA A 253 5.71 4.79 5.40
CA ALA A 253 4.37 5.01 5.93
C ALA A 253 4.06 4.05 7.09
N ALA A 254 4.44 2.77 6.96
CA ALA A 254 4.28 1.79 8.03
C ALA A 254 5.09 2.16 9.28
N PHE A 255 6.33 2.64 9.10
CA PHE A 255 7.16 3.12 10.21
C PHE A 255 6.59 4.41 10.83
N ALA A 256 6.10 5.36 10.02
CA ALA A 256 5.44 6.56 10.51
C ALA A 256 4.20 6.24 11.36
N ARG A 257 3.38 5.26 10.95
CA ARG A 257 2.25 4.76 11.75
C ARG A 257 2.73 4.14 13.07
N LEU A 258 3.84 3.38 13.07
CA LEU A 258 4.39 2.83 14.31
C LEU A 258 4.79 3.95 15.30
N LEU A 259 5.41 5.03 14.80
CA LEU A 259 5.76 6.17 15.64
C LEU A 259 4.51 6.82 16.25
N ARG A 260 3.45 7.00 15.46
CA ARG A 260 2.14 7.51 15.90
C ARG A 260 1.54 6.61 16.98
N ASP A 261 1.46 5.32 16.69
CA ASP A 261 0.80 4.32 17.52
C ASP A 261 1.57 4.09 18.84
N SER A 262 2.88 4.36 18.84
CA SER A 262 3.74 4.40 20.04
C SER A 262 3.56 5.68 20.87
N LYS A 263 2.64 6.58 20.49
CA LYS A 263 2.31 7.85 21.17
C LYS A 263 3.52 8.80 21.32
N LEU A 264 4.46 8.73 20.37
CA LEU A 264 5.58 9.66 20.30
C LEU A 264 5.11 11.01 19.74
N ASP A 265 5.74 12.10 20.15
CA ASP A 265 5.41 13.44 19.65
C ASP A 265 5.91 13.61 18.21
N LEU A 266 5.03 13.32 17.25
CA LEU A 266 5.32 13.45 15.83
C LEU A 266 5.60 14.89 15.41
N LYS A 267 5.05 15.89 16.10
CA LYS A 267 5.31 17.30 15.79
C LYS A 267 6.71 17.70 16.22
N ALA A 268 7.15 17.26 17.39
CA ALA A 268 8.53 17.44 17.83
C ALA A 268 9.51 16.72 16.89
N LEU A 269 9.17 15.52 16.44
CA LEU A 269 9.99 14.77 15.48
C LEU A 269 10.02 15.44 14.10
N ALA A 270 8.89 15.93 13.60
CA ALA A 270 8.80 16.62 12.31
C ALA A 270 9.68 17.89 12.23
N LYS A 271 9.94 18.55 13.37
CA LYS A 271 10.86 19.70 13.47
C LYS A 271 12.34 19.31 13.30
N GLN A 272 12.66 18.01 13.37
CA GLN A 272 14.02 17.48 13.17
C GLN A 272 14.34 17.20 11.71
N PHE A 273 13.46 17.50 10.74
CA PHE A 273 13.70 17.31 9.30
C PHE A 273 14.04 18.60 8.55
#